data_AF-A0A5D0MLC5-F1
#
_entry.id   AF-A0A5D0MLC5-F1
#
_cell.length_a   1.000
_cell.length_b   1.000
_cell.length_c   1.000
_cell.angle_alpha   90.00
_cell.angle_beta   90.00
_cell.angle_gamma   90.00
#
_symmetry.space_group_name_H-M   'P 1'
#
loop_
_entity.id
_entity.type
_entity.pdbx_description
1 polymer ?
#
loop_
_entity_poly.entity_id
_entity_poly.type
_entity_poly.pdbx_seq_one_letter_code
_entity_poly.pdbx_strand_id
1 'polypeptide(L)' 'MIKLELFYNSEVDNETEKLAQKLKEKFADKVDIFLKDTTKDQIPENYGIINPPAAVIDGRQKIKIEGHEEFEKLIMKAIF' A
#
# COMPACT_ATOMS: atom_id res chain seq x y z
N MET A 1 -9.55 13.19 1.04
CA MET A 1 -8.90 12.12 0.28
C MET A 1 -7.89 11.46 1.18
N ILE A 2 -7.97 10.14 1.32
CA ILE A 2 -7.08 9.35 2.17
C ILE A 2 -5.80 9.09 1.39
N LYS A 3 -4.65 9.28 2.02
CA LYS A 3 -3.36 8.93 1.40
C LYS A 3 -3.01 7.49 1.71
N LEU A 4 -2.77 6.68 0.69
CA LEU A 4 -2.37 5.28 0.82
C LEU A 4 -0.98 5.09 0.20
N GLU A 5 0.01 4.75 1.00
CA GLU A 5 1.36 4.40 0.52
C GLU A 5 1.56 2.89 0.60
N LEU A 6 1.84 2.24 -0.52
CA LEU A 6 2.03 0.81 -0.66
C LEU A 6 3.50 0.52 -0.88
N PHE A 7 4.04 -0.32 -0.02
CA PHE A 7 5.43 -0.73 -0.01
C PHE A 7 5.49 -2.18 -0.44
N TYR A 8 6.16 -2.42 -1.55
CA TYR A 8 6.33 -3.76 -2.12
C TYR A 8 7.80 -3.99 -2.48
N ASN A 9 8.15 -5.24 -2.75
CA ASN A 9 9.46 -5.61 -3.26
C ASN A 9 9.25 -6.16 -4.67
N SER A 10 9.68 -5.44 -5.70
CA SER A 10 9.44 -5.88 -7.09
C SER A 10 10.19 -7.16 -7.50
N GLU A 11 11.26 -7.53 -6.77
CA GLU A 11 11.99 -8.78 -7.02
C GLU A 11 11.24 -10.02 -6.50
N VAL A 12 10.34 -9.84 -5.52
CA VAL A 12 9.65 -10.95 -4.84
C VAL A 12 8.12 -10.90 -5.03
N ASP A 13 7.55 -9.71 -5.17
CA ASP A 13 6.12 -9.45 -5.22
C ASP A 13 5.77 -8.54 -6.42
N ASN A 14 5.14 -9.15 -7.43
CA ASN A 14 4.58 -8.45 -8.59
C ASN A 14 3.04 -8.33 -8.50
N GLU A 15 2.43 -8.86 -7.44
CA GLU A 15 0.97 -8.82 -7.26
C GLU A 15 0.53 -7.51 -6.64
N THR A 16 1.28 -6.99 -5.68
CA THR A 16 0.99 -5.73 -4.98
C THR A 16 0.92 -4.54 -5.95
N GLU A 17 1.74 -4.52 -7.01
CA GLU A 17 1.68 -3.49 -8.05
C GLU A 17 0.34 -3.53 -8.81
N LYS A 18 -0.09 -4.72 -9.26
CA LYS A 18 -1.36 -4.91 -9.95
C LYS A 18 -2.55 -4.54 -9.07
N LEU A 19 -2.47 -4.84 -7.77
CA LEU A 19 -3.49 -4.51 -6.79
C LEU A 19 -3.63 -3.01 -6.61
N ALA A 20 -2.52 -2.32 -6.42
CA ALA A 20 -2.49 -0.88 -6.30
C ALA A 20 -3.10 -0.19 -7.53
N GLN A 21 -2.83 -0.70 -8.74
CA GLN A 21 -3.41 -0.18 -9.96
C GLN A 21 -4.94 -0.37 -10.01
N LYS A 22 -5.44 -1.57 -9.68
CA LYS A 22 -6.89 -1.82 -9.58
C LYS A 22 -7.57 -0.91 -8.56
N LEU A 23 -6.94 -0.69 -7.41
CA LEU A 23 -7.49 0.19 -6.38
C LEU A 23 -7.47 1.65 -6.80
N LYS A 24 -6.45 2.09 -7.55
CA LYS A 24 -6.43 3.43 -8.14
C LYS A 24 -7.64 3.60 -9.05
N GLU A 25 -7.90 2.64 -9.93
CA GLU A 25 -9.05 2.72 -10.84
C GLU A 25 -10.38 2.71 -10.08
N LYS A 26 -10.50 1.90 -9.02
CA LYS A 26 -11.75 1.72 -8.27
C LYS A 26 -12.04 2.85 -7.26
N PHE A 27 -11.00 3.49 -6.73
CA PHE A 27 -11.11 4.43 -5.60
C PHE A 27 -10.36 5.75 -5.83
N ALA A 28 -9.99 6.11 -7.07
CA ALA A 28 -9.30 7.37 -7.38
C ALA A 28 -10.00 8.62 -6.85
N ASP A 29 -11.33 8.59 -6.70
CA ASP A 29 -12.11 9.70 -6.16
C ASP A 29 -11.99 9.85 -4.64
N LYS A 30 -11.55 8.81 -3.92
CA LYS A 30 -11.50 8.77 -2.45
C LYS A 30 -10.10 8.63 -1.89
N VAL A 31 -9.22 7.92 -2.60
CA VAL A 31 -7.89 7.51 -2.13
C VAL A 31 -6.83 7.89 -3.14
N ASP A 32 -5.79 8.54 -2.62
CA ASP A 32 -4.58 8.83 -3.37
C ASP A 32 -3.54 7.74 -3.07
N ILE A 33 -3.29 6.86 -4.05
CA ILE A 33 -2.46 5.67 -3.90
C ILE A 33 -1.06 5.93 -4.44
N PHE A 34 -0.05 5.66 -3.61
CA PHE A 34 1.36 5.75 -3.95
C PHE A 34 1.98 4.37 -3.85
N LEU A 35 2.69 3.95 -4.89
CA LEU A 35 3.49 2.73 -4.90
C LEU A 35 4.94 3.11 -4.62
N LYS A 36 5.59 2.39 -3.72
CA LYS A 36 7.01 2.49 -3.38
C LYS A 36 7.65 1.12 -3.44
N ASP A 37 8.64 0.98 -4.31
CA ASP A 37 9.39 -0.25 -4.46
C ASP A 37 10.58 -0.22 -3.51
N THR A 38 10.51 -1.00 -2.45
CA THR A 38 11.55 -1.05 -1.41
C THR A 38 12.91 -1.58 -1.88
N THR A 39 12.98 -2.14 -3.09
CA THR A 39 14.25 -2.52 -3.73
C THR A 39 14.94 -1.35 -4.43
N LYS A 40 14.17 -0.33 -4.83
CA LYS A 40 14.66 0.84 -5.58
C LYS A 40 14.62 2.13 -4.77
N ASP A 41 13.61 2.27 -3.93
CA ASP A 41 13.31 3.45 -3.14
C ASP A 41 13.68 3.23 -1.67
N GLN A 42 14.31 4.24 -1.08
CA GLN A 42 14.55 4.26 0.35
C GLN A 42 13.24 4.50 1.11
N ILE A 43 12.93 3.63 2.05
CA ILE A 43 11.76 3.79 2.91
C ILE A 43 12.01 5.00 3.84
N PRO A 44 11.09 5.97 3.88
CA PRO A 44 11.20 7.10 4.79
C PRO A 44 11.38 6.67 6.25
N GLU A 45 12.37 7.25 6.95
CA GLU A 45 12.70 6.89 8.34
C GLU A 45 11.53 7.11 9.31
N ASN A 46 10.63 8.05 9.00
CA ASN A 46 9.43 8.33 9.79
C ASN A 46 8.48 7.12 9.90
N TYR A 47 8.58 6.14 9.00
CA TYR A 47 7.82 4.91 9.07
C TYR A 47 8.51 3.80 9.88
N GLY A 48 9.78 3.97 10.25
CA GLY A 48 10.59 2.95 10.90
C GLY A 48 10.75 1.71 10.02
N ILE A 49 10.75 0.53 10.63
CA ILE A 49 10.86 -0.72 9.89
C ILE A 49 9.52 -1.03 9.21
N ILE A 50 9.52 -1.06 7.88
CA ILE A 50 8.44 -1.61 7.07
C ILE A 50 8.91 -2.96 6.53
N ASN A 51 8.08 -3.98 6.68
CA ASN A 51 8.28 -5.31 6.11
C ASN A 51 7.31 -5.50 4.94
N PRO A 52 7.77 -5.36 3.68
CA PRO A 52 6.93 -5.53 2.50
C PRO A 52 6.47 -6.99 2.34
N PRO A 53 5.29 -7.23 1.76
CA PRO A 53 4.32 -6.24 1.29
C PRO A 53 3.54 -5.58 2.45
N ALA A 54 3.46 -4.25 2.42
CA ALA A 54 2.85 -3.44 3.48
C ALA A 54 2.18 -2.18 2.92
N ALA A 55 1.22 -1.64 3.68
CA ALA A 55 0.50 -0.42 3.36
C ALA A 55 0.56 0.56 4.53
N VAL A 56 0.60 1.85 4.23
CA VAL A 56 0.56 2.94 5.20
C VAL A 56 -0.56 3.90 4.83
N ILE A 57 -1.49 4.10 5.76
CA ILE A 57 -2.65 4.96 5.58
C ILE A 57 -2.42 6.26 6.34
N ASP A 58 -2.54 7.39 5.63
CA ASP A 58 -2.32 8.77 6.10
C ASP A 58 -1.01 8.96 6.88
N GLY A 59 0.03 8.19 6.54
CA GLY A 59 1.34 8.22 7.19
C GLY A 59 1.33 7.77 8.65
N ARG A 60 0.22 7.17 9.14
CA ARG A 60 0.05 6.80 10.56
C ARG A 60 -0.18 5.32 10.74
N GLN A 61 -1.09 4.74 9.97
CA GLN A 61 -1.52 3.36 10.17
C GLN A 61 -0.77 2.42 9.24
N LYS A 62 0.13 1.62 9.81
CA LYS A 62 0.87 0.56 9.12
C LYS A 62 0.05 -0.72 9.11
N ILE A 63 -0.10 -1.32 7.94
CA ILE A 63 -0.86 -2.54 7.72
C ILE A 63 0.04 -3.51 6.95
N LYS A 64 0.23 -4.71 7.49
CA LYS A 64 0.91 -5.79 6.76
C LYS A 64 -0.07 -6.41 5.77
N ILE A 65 0.38 -6.68 4.55
CA ILE A 65 -0.45 -7.30 3.51
C ILE A 65 -0.19 -8.79 3.55
N GLU A 66 -1.16 -9.58 4.01
CA GLU A 66 -1.10 -11.05 4.02
C GLU A 66 -1.97 -11.63 2.90
N GLY A 67 -1.83 -11.08 1.69
CA GLY A 67 -2.52 -11.52 0.48
C GLY A 67 -3.59 -10.55 -0.06
N HIS A 68 -4.05 -10.82 -1.28
CA HIS A 68 -4.95 -9.96 -2.07
C HIS A 68 -6.27 -9.64 -1.35
N GLU A 69 -6.96 -10.64 -0.82
CA GLU A 69 -8.29 -10.46 -0.22
C GLU A 69 -8.27 -9.65 1.08
N GLU A 70 -7.24 -9.85 1.90
CA GLU A 70 -7.05 -9.09 3.14
C GLU A 70 -6.76 -7.62 2.83
N PHE A 71 -5.97 -7.38 1.78
CA PHE A 71 -5.64 -6.04 1.34
C PHE A 71 -6.86 -5.22 0.95
N GLU A 72 -7.71 -5.72 0.04
CA GLU A 72 -8.92 -4.98 -0.38
C GLU A 72 -9.85 -4.71 0.81
N LYS A 73 -10.04 -5.69 1.71
CA LYS A 73 -10.88 -5.52 2.91
C LYS A 73 -10.33 -4.46 3.87
N LEU A 74 -9.02 -4.43 4.09
CA LEU A 74 -8.36 -3.47 4.97
C LEU A 74 -8.43 -2.05 4.41
N ILE A 75 -8.23 -1.91 3.10
CA ILE A 75 -8.41 -0.66 2.39
C ILE A 75 -9.86 -0.19 2.49
N MET A 76 -10.84 -1.05 2.23
CA MET A 76 -12.25 -0.69 2.35
C MET A 76 -12.62 -0.25 3.77
N LYS A 77 -12.14 -0.95 4.81
CA LYS A 77 -12.35 -0.56 6.22
C LYS A 77 -11.67 0.74 6.62
N ALA A 78 -10.62 1.14 5.92
CA ALA A 78 -9.93 2.41 6.20
C ALA A 78 -10.59 3.58 5.46
N ILE A 79 -11.29 3.32 4.36
CA ILE A 79 -12.00 4.33 3.55
C ILE A 79 -13.43 4.59 4.05
N PHE A 80 -14.11 3.55 4.55
CA PHE A 80 -15.51 3.58 5.01
C PHE A 80 -15.61 3.37 6.51
#